data_AF-A0A1F1Q967-F1
#
_entry.id   AF-A0A1F1Q967-F1
#
_cell.length_a   1.000
_cell.length_b   1.000
_cell.length_c   1.000
_cell.angle_alpha   90.00
_cell.angle_beta   90.00
_cell.angle_gamma   90.00
#
_symmetry.space_group_name_H-M   'P 1'
#
loop_
_entity.id
_entity.type
_entity.pdbx_description
1 polymer ?
#
loop_
_entity_poly.entity_id
_entity_poly.type
_entity_poly.pdbx_seq_one_letter_code
_entity_poly.pdbx_strand_id
1 'polypeptide(L)'
;MRNTLAAFIITATFLTGCAPVQPGSGGYAAAPAKKEPHVFKPRPYTYDKESPEAANFASQLDMPAFQCDLEAMLARDAVRYGLRDLQAEYSNSFMECVKFAHAQGNEAVTRLKASKVPAKQLELSKDLYAKWSAYLSSMSPYRAPDHRAKSEYQAAKQALATEVKFSK
;
A
#
# COMPACT_ATOMS: atom_id res chain seq x y z
N MET A 1 -18.95 -65.04 27.63
CA MET A 1 -20.33 -65.11 28.15
C MET A 1 -21.01 -63.77 27.89
N ARG A 2 -22.10 -63.78 27.13
CA ARG A 2 -23.04 -62.65 26.93
C ARG A 2 -23.90 -62.50 28.19
N ASN A 3 -24.30 -61.26 28.51
CA ASN A 3 -25.62 -60.86 29.04
C ASN A 3 -25.55 -59.36 29.35
N THR A 4 -26.12 -58.50 28.50
CA THR A 4 -27.52 -58.05 28.35
C THR A 4 -27.74 -56.67 28.98
N LEU A 5 -28.26 -55.80 28.12
CA LEU A 5 -28.71 -54.43 28.32
C LEU A 5 -29.69 -54.27 29.49
N ALA A 6 -29.58 -53.15 30.19
CA ALA A 6 -30.73 -52.47 30.78
C ALA A 6 -30.52 -50.96 30.62
N ALA A 7 -31.35 -50.34 29.78
CA ALA A 7 -31.48 -48.91 29.66
C ALA A 7 -32.44 -48.39 30.75
N PHE A 8 -32.06 -47.32 31.43
CA PHE A 8 -32.98 -46.45 32.15
C PHE A 8 -32.71 -45.01 31.70
N ILE A 9 -33.79 -44.36 31.25
CA ILE A 9 -33.83 -43.01 30.72
C ILE A 9 -34.31 -42.07 31.85
N ILE A 10 -33.91 -40.80 31.73
CA ILE A 10 -34.56 -39.57 32.23
C ILE A 10 -34.13 -39.12 33.63
N THR A 11 -33.34 -38.04 33.70
CA THR A 11 -33.85 -36.71 34.10
C THR A 11 -32.85 -35.62 33.74
N ALA A 12 -33.31 -34.65 32.95
CA ALA A 12 -32.64 -33.38 32.74
C ALA A 12 -32.83 -32.49 33.98
N THR A 13 -31.75 -31.91 34.47
CA THR A 13 -31.78 -30.72 35.33
C THR A 13 -30.92 -29.65 34.69
N PHE A 14 -31.61 -28.67 34.11
CA PHE A 14 -31.09 -27.35 33.78
C PHE A 14 -30.80 -26.55 35.06
N LEU A 15 -30.03 -25.46 34.87
CA LEU A 15 -29.74 -24.35 35.82
C LEU A 15 -28.56 -24.69 36.75
N THR A 16 -27.47 -23.93 36.84
CA THR A 16 -27.20 -22.51 36.58
C THR A 16 -25.71 -22.32 36.33
N GLY A 17 -25.34 -21.45 35.39
CA GLY A 17 -23.97 -21.02 35.19
C GLY A 17 -23.44 -20.19 36.37
N CYS A 18 -22.19 -20.45 36.75
CA CYS A 18 -21.32 -19.47 37.38
C CYS A 18 -20.04 -19.40 36.53
N ALA A 19 -20.14 -18.74 35.37
CA ALA A 19 -18.95 -18.13 34.80
C ALA A 19 -18.53 -17.02 35.78
N PRO A 20 -17.29 -16.99 36.30
CA PRO A 20 -16.85 -15.86 37.09
C PRO A 20 -16.93 -14.62 36.20
N VAL A 21 -17.79 -13.68 36.59
CA VAL A 21 -17.86 -12.35 36.02
C VAL A 21 -16.49 -11.73 36.28
N GLN A 22 -15.66 -11.59 35.24
CA GLN A 22 -14.46 -10.77 35.35
C GLN A 22 -14.94 -9.39 35.81
N PRO A 23 -14.39 -8.82 36.89
CA PRO A 23 -14.68 -7.44 37.25
C PRO A 23 -14.32 -6.60 36.03
N GLY A 24 -15.33 -5.92 35.48
CA GLY A 24 -15.13 -4.95 34.42
C GLY A 24 -14.04 -4.01 34.86
N SER A 25 -12.88 -4.08 34.21
CA SER A 25 -11.78 -3.17 34.41
C SER A 25 -12.24 -1.80 33.94
N GLY A 26 -12.89 -1.08 34.85
CA GLY A 26 -13.24 0.30 34.68
C GLY A 26 -11.97 1.12 34.48
N GLY A 27 -11.90 1.77 33.33
CA GLY A 27 -11.75 3.21 33.36
C GLY A 27 -10.34 3.78 33.32
N TYR A 28 -9.44 3.22 32.52
CA TYR A 28 -8.61 4.06 31.65
C TYR A 28 -8.97 3.77 30.19
N ALA A 29 -10.26 3.82 29.87
CA ALA A 29 -10.63 4.17 28.50
C ALA A 29 -10.27 5.65 28.38
N ALA A 30 -9.04 5.95 27.96
CA ALA A 30 -8.78 7.22 27.31
C ALA A 30 -9.93 7.39 26.32
N ALA A 31 -10.76 8.42 26.51
CA ALA A 31 -11.81 8.75 25.55
C ALA A 31 -11.14 8.65 24.18
N PRO A 32 -11.69 7.87 23.22
CA PRO A 32 -11.03 7.70 21.94
C PRO A 32 -10.77 9.11 21.44
N ALA A 33 -9.49 9.50 21.43
CA ALA A 33 -9.12 10.82 20.97
C ALA A 33 -9.77 10.91 19.60
N LYS A 34 -10.57 11.97 19.36
CA LYS A 34 -11.13 12.23 18.04
C LYS A 34 -9.94 12.22 17.09
N LYS A 35 -9.71 11.09 16.42
CA LYS A 35 -8.63 10.96 15.45
C LYS A 35 -9.00 11.95 14.38
N GLU A 36 -8.11 12.89 14.11
CA GLU A 36 -8.25 13.71 12.92
C GLU A 36 -8.42 12.76 11.72
N PRO A 37 -9.34 13.05 10.80
CA PRO A 37 -9.48 12.26 9.59
C PRO A 37 -8.11 12.13 8.91
N HIS A 38 -7.75 10.92 8.48
CA HIS A 38 -6.56 10.71 7.67
C HIS A 38 -6.67 11.51 6.37
N VAL A 39 -5.62 12.26 6.10
CA VAL A 39 -5.48 13.06 4.88
C VAL A 39 -4.14 12.69 4.28
N PHE A 40 -4.13 12.42 2.98
CA PHE A 40 -2.90 12.20 2.23
C PHE A 40 -1.96 13.40 2.39
N LYS A 41 -0.76 13.15 2.94
CA LYS A 41 0.30 14.16 3.07
C LYS A 41 1.39 13.85 2.04
N PRO A 42 1.38 14.48 0.86
CA PRO A 42 2.36 14.22 -0.18
C PRO A 42 3.77 14.59 0.34
N ARG A 43 4.75 13.74 0.02
CA ARG A 43 6.16 14.07 0.26
C ARG A 43 6.77 14.44 -1.08
N PRO A 44 7.01 15.74 -1.35
CA PRO A 44 7.58 16.17 -2.61
C PRO A 44 8.98 15.58 -2.79
N TYR A 45 9.31 15.28 -4.04
CA TYR A 45 10.65 14.86 -4.39
C TYR A 45 11.63 16.03 -4.22
N THR A 46 12.75 15.77 -3.55
CA THR A 46 13.85 16.74 -3.45
C THR A 46 14.88 16.39 -4.51
N TYR A 47 15.05 17.30 -5.47
CA TYR A 47 16.00 17.12 -6.57
C TYR A 47 17.45 17.16 -6.07
N ASP A 48 18.24 16.16 -6.43
CA ASP A 48 19.66 16.11 -6.11
C ASP A 48 20.48 16.57 -7.33
N LYS A 49 21.13 17.73 -7.22
CA LYS A 49 21.92 18.30 -8.31
C LYS A 49 23.22 17.54 -8.60
N GLU A 50 23.69 16.73 -7.65
CA GLU A 50 24.93 15.94 -7.78
C GLU A 50 24.67 14.59 -8.44
N SER A 51 23.41 14.13 -8.41
CA SER A 51 22.99 12.88 -9.03
C SER A 51 22.77 13.00 -10.54
N PRO A 52 23.12 11.96 -11.33
CA PRO A 52 22.76 11.89 -12.74
C PRO A 52 21.26 12.07 -12.98
N GLU A 53 20.89 12.71 -14.08
CA GLU A 53 19.51 13.03 -14.44
C GLU A 53 18.59 11.79 -14.51
N ALA A 54 19.11 10.69 -15.07
CA ALA A 54 18.39 9.41 -15.10
C ALA A 54 18.21 8.78 -13.70
N ALA A 55 19.14 9.03 -12.77
CA ALA A 55 18.98 8.60 -11.37
C ALA A 55 17.94 9.46 -10.63
N ASN A 56 17.98 10.78 -10.83
CA ASN A 56 16.94 11.68 -10.32
C ASN A 56 15.55 11.29 -10.82
N PHE A 57 15.44 10.97 -12.11
CA PHE A 57 14.20 10.50 -12.73
C PHE A 57 13.64 9.26 -12.01
N ALA A 58 14.47 8.24 -11.78
CA ALA A 58 14.05 7.04 -11.08
C ALA A 58 13.59 7.32 -9.64
N SER A 59 14.34 8.14 -8.91
CA SER A 59 14.03 8.51 -7.53
C SER A 59 12.74 9.33 -7.41
N GLN A 60 12.48 10.23 -8.37
CA GLN A 60 11.26 11.03 -8.41
C GLN A 60 10.00 10.16 -8.61
N LEU A 61 10.12 9.03 -9.32
CA LEU A 61 9.02 8.07 -9.50
C LEU A 61 8.79 7.15 -8.28
N ASP A 62 9.85 6.82 -7.54
CA ASP A 62 9.82 5.81 -6.46
C ASP A 62 9.04 6.28 -5.23
N MET A 63 9.26 7.52 -4.80
CA MET A 63 8.59 8.08 -3.63
C MET A 63 7.05 8.06 -3.76
N PRO A 64 6.44 8.61 -4.84
CA PRO A 64 4.99 8.57 -4.98
C PRO A 64 4.45 7.15 -5.18
N ALA A 65 5.17 6.24 -5.86
CA ALA A 65 4.76 4.85 -5.99
C ALA A 65 4.67 4.14 -4.62
N PHE A 66 5.66 4.36 -3.75
CA PHE A 66 5.64 3.85 -2.39
C PHE A 66 4.49 4.44 -1.57
N GLN A 67 4.27 5.75 -1.64
CA GLN A 67 3.18 6.40 -0.92
C GLN A 67 1.82 5.84 -1.34
N CYS A 68 1.58 5.64 -2.64
CA CYS A 68 0.28 5.15 -3.10
C CYS A 68 0.06 3.67 -2.81
N ASP A 69 1.12 2.86 -2.75
CA ASP A 69 1.03 1.45 -2.30
C ASP A 69 0.56 1.37 -0.83
N LEU A 70 1.10 2.25 0.03
CA LEU A 70 0.66 2.36 1.42
C LEU A 70 -0.81 2.79 1.54
N GLU A 71 -1.22 3.83 0.82
CA GLU A 71 -2.60 4.31 0.84
C GLU A 71 -3.58 3.26 0.31
N ALA A 72 -3.22 2.57 -0.78
CA ALA A 72 -4.01 1.46 -1.32
C ALA A 72 -4.13 0.29 -0.34
N MET A 73 -3.06 -0.03 0.37
CA MET A 73 -3.05 -1.07 1.41
C MET A 73 -3.99 -0.72 2.56
N LEU A 74 -3.89 0.50 3.11
CA LEU A 74 -4.76 0.96 4.20
C LEU A 74 -6.23 0.96 3.79
N ALA A 75 -6.53 1.44 2.58
CA ALA A 75 -7.89 1.42 2.04
C ALA A 75 -8.41 -0.01 1.89
N ARG A 76 -7.57 -0.93 1.40
CA ARG A 76 -7.93 -2.35 1.27
C ARG A 76 -8.16 -3.03 2.60
N ASP A 77 -7.35 -2.74 3.60
CA ASP A 77 -7.53 -3.31 4.93
C ASP A 77 -8.85 -2.80 5.55
N ALA A 78 -9.17 -1.51 5.38
CA ALA A 78 -10.46 -0.98 5.79
C ALA A 78 -11.65 -1.66 5.07
N VAL A 79 -11.55 -1.91 3.76
CA VAL A 79 -12.54 -2.71 3.01
C VAL A 79 -12.66 -4.12 3.57
N ARG A 80 -11.53 -4.82 3.77
CA ARG A 80 -11.47 -6.21 4.22
C ARG A 80 -12.11 -6.40 5.60
N TYR A 81 -11.93 -5.43 6.49
CA TYR A 81 -12.48 -5.48 7.84
C TYR A 81 -13.85 -4.78 7.99
N GLY A 82 -14.44 -4.28 6.90
CA GLY A 82 -15.77 -3.65 6.93
C GLY A 82 -15.83 -2.30 7.64
N LEU A 83 -14.69 -1.60 7.75
CA LEU A 83 -14.57 -0.32 8.47
C LEU A 83 -15.02 0.82 7.54
N ARG A 84 -16.33 1.07 7.47
CA ARG A 84 -16.93 1.98 6.47
C ARG A 84 -16.40 3.41 6.49
N ASP A 85 -16.21 3.99 7.68
CA ASP A 85 -15.69 5.35 7.82
C ASP A 85 -14.25 5.44 7.29
N LEU A 86 -13.41 4.48 7.69
CA LEU A 86 -12.01 4.39 7.23
C LEU A 86 -11.90 4.02 5.74
N GLN A 87 -12.86 3.26 5.21
CA GLN A 87 -12.89 2.90 3.79
C GLN A 87 -12.99 4.17 2.94
N ALA A 88 -13.93 5.07 3.27
CA ALA A 88 -14.12 6.32 2.54
C ALA A 88 -12.88 7.22 2.66
N GLU A 89 -12.36 7.35 3.88
CA GLU A 89 -11.19 8.16 4.20
C GLU A 89 -9.94 7.72 3.43
N TYR A 90 -9.55 6.44 3.54
CA TYR A 90 -8.36 5.92 2.86
C TYR A 90 -8.55 5.79 1.34
N SER A 91 -9.78 5.56 0.85
CA SER A 91 -10.04 5.56 -0.60
C SER A 91 -9.84 6.95 -1.19
N ASN A 92 -10.31 8.01 -0.51
CA ASN A 92 -10.08 9.39 -0.93
C ASN A 92 -8.59 9.74 -0.89
N SER A 93 -7.91 9.36 0.21
CA SER A 93 -6.47 9.53 0.35
C SER A 93 -5.67 8.85 -0.77
N PHE A 94 -6.04 7.62 -1.13
CA PHE A 94 -5.46 6.91 -2.27
C PHE A 94 -5.66 7.64 -3.60
N MET A 95 -6.87 8.15 -3.87
CA MET A 95 -7.14 8.90 -5.10
C MET A 95 -6.32 10.20 -5.19
N GLU A 96 -6.15 10.92 -4.08
CA GLU A 96 -5.27 12.09 -4.01
C GLU A 96 -3.79 11.71 -4.21
N CYS A 97 -3.36 10.56 -3.67
CA CYS A 97 -2.02 10.05 -3.93
C CYS A 97 -1.80 9.76 -5.42
N VAL A 98 -2.73 9.09 -6.09
CA VAL A 98 -2.61 8.77 -7.52
C VAL A 98 -2.51 10.05 -8.36
N LYS A 99 -3.32 11.09 -8.06
CA LYS A 99 -3.20 12.40 -8.72
C LYS A 99 -1.82 13.01 -8.53
N PHE A 100 -1.32 13.02 -7.30
CA PHE A 100 0.02 13.53 -6.98
C PHE A 100 1.12 12.74 -7.69
N ALA A 101 1.01 11.42 -7.72
CA ALA A 101 1.96 10.54 -8.40
C ALA A 101 2.04 10.84 -9.89
N HIS A 102 0.90 11.02 -10.57
CA HIS A 102 0.88 11.42 -11.98
C HIS A 102 1.50 12.80 -12.21
N ALA A 103 1.26 13.77 -11.33
CA ALA A 103 1.90 15.08 -11.42
C ALA A 103 3.43 14.99 -11.32
N GLN A 104 3.95 14.22 -10.35
CA GLN A 104 5.38 13.96 -10.19
C GLN A 104 5.97 13.20 -11.38
N GLY A 105 5.26 12.21 -11.92
CA GLY A 105 5.69 11.47 -13.11
C GLY A 105 5.80 12.37 -14.35
N ASN A 106 4.83 13.25 -14.58
CA ASN A 106 4.86 14.21 -15.69
C ASN A 106 6.01 15.22 -15.55
N GLU A 107 6.26 15.69 -14.33
CA GLU A 107 7.39 16.56 -14.02
C GLU A 107 8.73 15.86 -14.32
N ALA A 108 8.90 14.62 -13.84
CA ALA A 108 10.10 13.81 -14.07
C ALA A 108 10.37 13.60 -15.57
N VAL A 109 9.33 13.25 -16.34
CA VAL A 109 9.43 13.07 -17.81
C VAL A 109 9.85 14.38 -18.49
N THR A 110 9.31 15.52 -18.04
CA THR A 110 9.65 16.83 -18.60
C THR A 110 11.11 17.18 -18.36
N ARG A 111 11.60 16.99 -17.13
CA ARG A 111 13.01 17.20 -16.76
C ARG A 111 13.95 16.29 -17.54
N LEU A 112 13.65 14.99 -17.61
CA LEU A 112 14.45 14.01 -18.35
C LEU A 112 14.55 14.34 -19.85
N LYS A 113 13.46 14.82 -20.47
CA LYS A 113 13.49 15.25 -21.87
C LYS A 113 14.39 16.46 -22.08
N ALA A 114 14.45 17.38 -21.11
CA ALA A 114 15.27 18.58 -21.19
C ALA A 114 16.77 18.28 -20.99
N SER A 115 17.13 17.23 -20.25
CA SER A 115 18.51 16.95 -19.85
C SER A 115 19.37 16.20 -20.87
N LYS A 116 18.79 15.75 -22.00
CA LYS A 116 19.52 15.11 -23.11
C LYS A 116 20.41 13.94 -22.66
N VAL A 117 19.87 13.06 -21.81
CA VAL A 117 20.57 11.85 -21.36
C VAL A 117 20.95 10.93 -22.54
N PRO A 118 21.96 10.05 -22.37
CA PRO A 118 22.33 9.07 -23.40
C PRO A 118 21.15 8.23 -23.87
N ALA A 119 21.15 7.84 -25.15
CA ALA A 119 20.02 7.13 -25.77
C ALA A 119 19.61 5.85 -25.02
N LYS A 120 20.59 5.08 -24.52
CA LYS A 120 20.29 3.86 -23.75
C LYS A 120 19.60 4.16 -22.42
N GLN A 121 20.05 5.19 -21.70
CA GLN A 121 19.41 5.66 -20.46
C GLN A 121 18.00 6.21 -20.73
N LEU A 122 17.80 6.89 -21.87
CA LEU A 122 16.49 7.38 -22.28
C LEU A 122 15.51 6.23 -22.51
N GLU A 123 15.91 5.18 -23.24
CA GLU A 123 15.06 4.01 -23.49
C GLU A 123 14.71 3.27 -22.19
N LEU A 124 15.69 3.07 -21.30
CA LEU A 124 15.44 2.45 -19.99
C LEU A 124 14.55 3.32 -19.10
N SER A 125 14.66 4.65 -19.20
CA SER A 125 13.79 5.57 -18.46
C SER A 125 12.34 5.53 -18.98
N LYS A 126 12.14 5.37 -20.29
CA LYS A 126 10.80 5.16 -20.88
C LYS A 126 10.19 3.85 -20.41
N ASP A 127 10.96 2.76 -20.41
CA ASP A 127 10.49 1.48 -19.89
C ASP A 127 10.15 1.58 -18.40
N LEU A 128 11.02 2.20 -17.60
CA LEU A 128 10.76 2.46 -16.18
C LEU A 128 9.44 3.23 -15.97
N TYR A 129 9.20 4.29 -16.74
CA TYR A 129 7.95 5.04 -16.67
C TYR A 129 6.72 4.19 -17.02
N ALA A 130 6.82 3.38 -18.07
CA ALA A 130 5.74 2.50 -18.50
C ALA A 130 5.41 1.47 -17.42
N LYS A 131 6.42 0.83 -16.81
CA LYS A 131 6.25 -0.13 -15.73
C LYS A 131 5.76 0.51 -14.44
N TRP A 132 6.26 1.70 -14.11
CA TRP A 132 5.78 2.51 -12.98
C TRP A 132 4.29 2.87 -13.13
N SER A 133 3.89 3.34 -14.31
CA SER A 133 2.50 3.72 -14.60
C SER A 133 1.57 2.50 -14.56
N ALA A 134 2.01 1.36 -15.11
CA ALA A 134 1.29 0.10 -15.01
C ALA A 134 1.15 -0.37 -13.54
N TYR A 135 2.22 -0.26 -12.74
CA TYR A 135 2.18 -0.61 -11.33
C TYR A 135 1.21 0.29 -10.55
N LEU A 136 1.27 1.61 -10.72
CA LEU A 136 0.30 2.53 -10.10
C LEU A 136 -1.15 2.19 -10.50
N SER A 137 -1.38 1.90 -11.77
CA SER A 137 -2.71 1.53 -12.30
C SER A 137 -3.20 0.19 -11.79
N SER A 138 -2.32 -0.66 -11.25
CA SER A 138 -2.65 -1.94 -10.62
C SER A 138 -3.06 -1.79 -9.15
N MET A 139 -2.77 -0.65 -8.51
CA MET A 139 -3.17 -0.39 -7.14
C MET A 139 -4.69 -0.23 -7.04
N SER A 140 -5.26 -0.62 -5.90
CA SER A 140 -6.69 -0.45 -5.63
C SER A 140 -7.01 -0.73 -4.17
N PRO A 141 -8.01 -0.04 -3.60
CA PRO A 141 -8.63 -0.43 -2.34
C PRO A 141 -9.36 -1.78 -2.39
N TYR A 142 -9.71 -2.30 -3.58
CA TYR A 142 -10.65 -3.42 -3.71
C TYR A 142 -10.04 -4.72 -4.21
N ARG A 143 -8.76 -4.73 -4.60
CA ARG A 143 -8.06 -5.92 -5.09
C ARG A 143 -6.71 -6.09 -4.40
N ALA A 144 -6.21 -7.32 -4.44
CA ALA A 144 -4.86 -7.61 -3.98
C ALA A 144 -3.80 -6.88 -4.83
N PRO A 145 -2.62 -6.56 -4.26
CA PRO A 145 -1.53 -5.97 -5.02
C PRO A 145 -1.11 -6.84 -6.19
N ASP A 146 -0.86 -6.22 -7.34
CA ASP A 146 -0.24 -6.91 -8.47
C ASP A 146 1.28 -7.00 -8.24
N HIS A 147 1.69 -8.13 -7.65
CA HIS A 147 3.09 -8.41 -7.37
C HIS A 147 3.95 -8.49 -8.64
N ARG A 148 3.37 -8.88 -9.78
CA ARG A 148 4.08 -8.93 -11.05
C ARG A 148 4.38 -7.52 -11.54
N ALA A 149 3.38 -6.64 -11.57
CA ALA A 149 3.59 -5.25 -11.96
C ALA A 149 4.62 -4.55 -11.07
N LYS A 150 4.58 -4.81 -9.75
CA LYS A 150 5.59 -4.33 -8.79
C LYS A 150 6.99 -4.83 -9.12
N SER A 151 7.13 -6.13 -9.40
CA SER A 151 8.42 -6.75 -9.76
C SER A 151 8.96 -6.20 -11.07
N GLU A 152 8.12 -6.01 -12.09
CA GLU A 152 8.52 -5.44 -13.38
C GLU A 152 8.99 -3.99 -13.22
N TYR A 153 8.30 -3.19 -12.40
CA TYR A 153 8.74 -1.84 -12.03
C TYR A 153 10.11 -1.84 -11.34
N GLN A 154 10.30 -2.71 -10.34
CA GLN A 154 11.58 -2.82 -9.63
C GLN A 154 12.73 -3.27 -10.54
N ALA A 155 12.46 -4.21 -11.45
CA ALA A 155 13.43 -4.67 -12.44
C ALA A 155 13.83 -3.54 -13.40
N ALA A 156 12.87 -2.76 -13.92
CA ALA A 156 13.16 -1.61 -14.76
C ALA A 156 13.98 -0.54 -14.01
N LYS A 157 13.68 -0.30 -12.73
CA LYS A 157 14.43 0.62 -11.87
C LYS A 157 15.90 0.17 -11.73
N GLN A 158 16.11 -1.12 -11.49
CA GLN A 158 17.43 -1.70 -11.37
C GLN A 158 18.21 -1.67 -12.70
N ALA A 159 17.54 -1.91 -13.82
CA ALA A 159 18.15 -1.84 -15.14
C ALA A 159 18.66 -0.42 -15.44
N LEU A 160 17.86 0.62 -15.16
CA LEU A 160 18.29 2.01 -15.32
C LEU A 160 19.45 2.36 -14.36
N ALA A 161 19.37 1.97 -13.09
CA ALA A 161 20.43 2.21 -12.12
C ALA A 161 21.76 1.54 -12.53
N THR A 162 21.67 0.34 -13.10
CA THR A 162 22.82 -0.39 -13.63
C THR A 162 23.44 0.34 -14.81
N GLU A 163 22.63 0.75 -15.78
CA GLU A 163 23.11 1.55 -16.92
C GLU A 163 23.79 2.82 -16.42
N VAL A 164 23.14 3.65 -15.58
CA VAL A 164 23.72 4.88 -15.03
C VAL A 164 25.07 4.65 -14.33
N LYS A 165 25.23 3.51 -13.64
CA LYS A 165 26.49 3.17 -12.97
C LYS A 165 27.63 2.84 -13.95
N PHE A 166 27.31 2.23 -15.09
CA PHE A 166 28.30 1.70 -16.03
C PHE A 166 28.46 2.52 -17.33
N SER A 167 27.57 3.47 -17.64
CA SER A 167 27.69 4.37 -18.81
C SER A 167 28.70 5.52 -18.62
N LYS A 168 29.71 5.36 -17.76
CA LYS A 168 30.74 6.38 -17.55
C LYS A 168 31.65 6.54 -18.76
#